data_AF-A0A968WJX6-F1
#
_entry.id   AF-A0A968WJX6-F1
#
_cell.length_a   1.000
_cell.length_b   1.000
_cell.length_c   1.000
_cell.angle_alpha   90.00
_cell.angle_beta   90.00
_cell.angle_gamma   90.00
#
_symmetry.space_group_name_H-M   'P 1'
#
loop_
_entity.id
_entity.type
_entity.pdbx_description
1 polymer ?
#
loop_
_entity_poly.entity_id
_entity_poly.type
_entity_poly.pdbx_seq_one_letter_code
_entity_poly.pdbx_strand_id
1 'polypeptide(L)'
;MQSKARIAIFASGSGTNAEEIFKRFKDHPAIEVVLLLSNNPGAYALVRAKKFGVPSKTFTRQQWRETHDVLGWLREAAVTHIVLAGFLWLVPSYLVQAYPHRIINIHPALLPKYGGKGMYGANVHEAVKAARETETGITIHLVNERYDDGAILFQTSCAINPDDWAEKIEKLALEASSFVDVQVTKGLSLLTVRHYTKEVFEKLTEGKKILLRQQTPETIQLLLQ
;
A
#
# COMPACT_ATOMS: atom_id res chain seq x y z
N MET A 1 1.93 -28.32 5.60
CA MET A 1 1.77 -26.95 6.12
C MET A 1 1.66 -26.02 4.93
N GLN A 2 0.75 -25.05 4.96
CA GLN A 2 0.64 -24.05 3.90
C GLN A 2 1.85 -23.10 4.01
N SER A 3 2.55 -22.83 2.90
CA SER A 3 3.68 -21.89 2.91
C SER A 3 3.18 -20.48 3.21
N LYS A 4 3.76 -19.79 4.20
CA LYS A 4 3.41 -18.40 4.51
C LYS A 4 3.72 -17.48 3.33
N ALA A 5 2.87 -16.47 3.10
CA ALA A 5 3.18 -15.34 2.25
C ALA A 5 4.23 -14.47 2.95
N ARG A 6 5.41 -14.37 2.34
CA ARG A 6 6.54 -13.56 2.79
C ARG A 6 6.51 -12.22 2.08
N ILE A 7 6.35 -11.14 2.83
CA ILE A 7 6.10 -9.79 2.30
C ILE A 7 7.33 -8.90 2.52
N ALA A 8 7.74 -8.18 1.47
CA ALA A 8 8.63 -7.03 1.60
C ALA A 8 7.83 -5.72 1.54
N ILE A 9 8.16 -4.78 2.42
CA ILE A 9 7.57 -3.44 2.43
C ILE A 9 8.57 -2.44 1.87
N PHE A 10 8.13 -1.59 0.94
CA PHE A 10 8.90 -0.45 0.46
C PHE A 10 8.31 0.84 1.03
N ALA A 11 9.16 1.70 1.60
CA ALA A 11 8.73 2.98 2.16
C ALA A 11 9.87 4.00 2.05
N SER A 12 9.54 5.28 1.76
CA SER A 12 10.53 6.36 1.63
C SER A 12 10.50 7.38 2.79
N GLY A 13 9.44 7.37 3.60
CA GLY A 13 9.13 8.42 4.58
C GLY A 13 8.92 7.91 6.00
N SER A 14 7.84 8.38 6.64
CA SER A 14 7.54 8.14 8.06
C SER A 14 7.27 6.67 8.40
N GLY A 15 6.72 5.89 7.46
CA GLY A 15 6.45 4.46 7.62
C GLY A 15 5.29 4.12 8.55
N THR A 16 4.30 4.99 8.70
CA THR A 16 3.09 4.72 9.50
C THR A 16 2.32 3.49 8.99
N ASN A 17 2.06 3.41 7.68
CA ASN A 17 1.46 2.22 7.07
C ASN A 17 2.30 0.96 7.28
N ALA A 18 3.64 1.08 7.18
CA ALA A 18 4.54 -0.05 7.44
C ALA A 18 4.40 -0.55 8.89
N GLU A 19 4.34 0.35 9.88
CA GLU A 19 4.14 -0.03 11.27
C GLU A 19 2.80 -0.73 11.52
N GLU A 20 1.70 -0.24 10.94
CA GLU A 20 0.41 -0.92 11.08
C GLU A 20 0.42 -2.32 10.46
N ILE A 21 1.10 -2.49 9.32
CA ILE A 21 1.31 -3.81 8.69
C ILE A 21 2.16 -4.72 9.61
N PHE A 22 3.25 -4.20 10.21
CA PHE A 22 4.06 -4.97 11.15
C PHE A 22 3.27 -5.42 12.38
N LYS A 23 2.47 -4.52 12.98
CA LYS A 23 1.59 -4.83 14.12
C LYS A 23 0.59 -5.91 13.76
N ARG A 24 -0.07 -5.77 12.61
CA ARG A 24 -1.15 -6.68 12.18
C ARG A 24 -0.64 -8.09 11.90
N PHE A 25 0.49 -8.22 11.23
CA PHE A 25 1.01 -9.54 10.82
C PHE A 25 2.03 -10.13 11.78
N LYS A 26 2.23 -9.53 12.95
CA LYS A 26 3.02 -10.13 14.02
C LYS A 26 2.41 -11.49 14.38
N ASP A 27 3.24 -12.55 14.30
CA ASP A 27 2.87 -13.94 14.60
C ASP A 27 1.72 -14.50 13.74
N HIS A 28 1.42 -13.88 12.59
CA HIS A 28 0.31 -14.33 11.74
C HIS A 28 0.60 -15.73 11.13
N PRO A 29 -0.40 -16.64 11.09
CA PRO A 29 -0.16 -18.03 10.68
C PRO A 29 0.13 -18.16 9.18
N ALA A 30 -0.32 -17.22 8.36
CA ALA A 30 -0.22 -17.29 6.90
C ALA A 30 0.62 -16.18 6.26
N ILE A 31 1.00 -15.15 7.00
CA ILE A 31 1.68 -13.95 6.46
C ILE A 31 2.84 -13.61 7.37
N GLU A 32 3.95 -13.18 6.78
CA GLU A 32 5.14 -12.76 7.50
C GLU A 32 5.76 -11.56 6.79
N VAL A 33 6.08 -10.51 7.53
CA VAL A 33 6.82 -9.37 6.99
C VAL A 33 8.30 -9.61 7.22
N VAL A 34 9.03 -9.80 6.13
CA VAL A 34 10.40 -10.36 6.18
C VAL A 34 11.48 -9.34 5.88
N LEU A 35 11.11 -8.21 5.26
CA LEU A 35 12.07 -7.20 4.84
C LEU A 35 11.39 -5.83 4.68
N LEU A 36 12.05 -4.77 5.15
CA LEU A 36 11.74 -3.40 4.76
C LEU A 36 12.86 -2.81 3.89
N LEU A 37 12.50 -2.21 2.76
CA LEU A 37 13.40 -1.60 1.82
C LEU A 37 13.09 -0.10 1.68
N SER A 38 14.13 0.73 1.72
CA SER A 38 13.99 2.18 1.58
C SER A 38 15.02 2.75 0.61
N ASN A 39 14.58 3.65 -0.26
CA ASN A 39 15.45 4.49 -1.09
C ASN A 39 15.99 5.72 -0.33
N ASN A 40 15.58 5.91 0.92
CA ASN A 40 15.98 7.03 1.78
C ASN A 40 16.61 6.48 3.08
N PRO A 41 17.92 6.66 3.29
CA PRO A 41 18.59 6.18 4.51
C PRO A 41 18.16 6.91 5.78
N GLY A 42 17.56 8.09 5.66
CA GLY A 42 16.97 8.83 6.77
C GLY A 42 15.50 8.53 7.03
N ALA A 43 14.89 7.56 6.34
CA ALA A 43 13.47 7.24 6.50
C ALA A 43 13.18 6.74 7.91
N TYR A 44 12.21 7.36 8.60
CA TYR A 44 11.78 6.91 9.93
C TYR A 44 11.14 5.50 9.89
N ALA A 45 10.68 5.05 8.71
CA ALA A 45 10.28 3.66 8.47
C ALA A 45 11.35 2.63 8.89
N LEU A 46 12.65 2.95 8.76
CA LEU A 46 13.76 2.08 9.18
C LEU A 46 13.82 1.93 10.71
N VAL A 47 13.58 3.02 11.44
CA VAL A 47 13.49 3.01 12.91
C VAL A 47 12.31 2.13 13.36
N ARG A 48 11.18 2.25 12.67
CA ARG A 48 9.99 1.42 12.91
C ARG A 48 10.28 -0.06 12.63
N ALA A 49 10.90 -0.39 11.50
CA ALA A 49 11.27 -1.77 11.18
C ALA A 49 12.16 -2.38 12.28
N LYS A 50 13.19 -1.65 12.73
CA LYS A 50 14.06 -2.07 13.84
C LYS A 50 13.29 -2.34 15.13
N LYS A 51 12.33 -1.47 15.50
CA LYS A 51 11.48 -1.63 16.69
C LYS A 51 10.66 -2.92 16.65
N PHE A 52 10.24 -3.35 15.46
CA PHE A 52 9.46 -4.58 15.24
C PHE A 52 10.33 -5.81 14.94
N GLY A 53 11.66 -5.68 14.95
CA GLY A 53 12.58 -6.78 14.63
C GLY A 53 12.57 -7.19 13.15
N VAL A 54 12.04 -6.35 12.25
CA VAL A 54 12.00 -6.62 10.81
C VAL A 54 13.34 -6.17 10.20
N PRO A 55 14.08 -7.06 9.50
CA PRO A 55 15.29 -6.68 8.78
C PRO A 55 15.01 -5.55 7.79
N SER A 56 15.93 -4.59 7.69
CA SER A 56 15.79 -3.50 6.73
C SER A 56 17.08 -3.20 5.97
N LYS A 57 16.96 -2.85 4.69
CA LYS A 57 18.08 -2.37 3.87
C LYS A 57 17.72 -1.05 3.18
N THR A 58 18.74 -0.27 2.89
CA THR A 58 18.63 0.93 2.05
C THR A 58 19.30 0.68 0.71
N PHE A 59 18.86 1.41 -0.32
CA PHE A 59 19.45 1.30 -1.65
C PHE A 59 19.52 2.66 -2.34
N THR A 60 20.51 2.81 -3.22
CA THR A 60 20.68 4.01 -4.03
C THR A 60 19.82 3.94 -5.30
N ARG A 61 19.75 5.07 -6.01
CA ARG A 61 19.05 5.13 -7.31
C ARG A 61 19.70 4.22 -8.36
N GLN A 62 21.02 4.08 -8.31
CA GLN A 62 21.76 3.17 -9.17
C GLN A 62 21.35 1.72 -8.88
N GLN A 63 21.33 1.31 -7.60
CA GLN A 63 20.92 -0.03 -7.21
C GLN A 63 19.45 -0.34 -7.53
N TRP A 64 18.61 0.70 -7.59
CA TRP A 64 17.20 0.57 -7.97
C TRP A 64 17.00 0.35 -9.47
N ARG A 65 17.79 1.02 -10.32
CA ARG A 65 17.53 1.10 -11.77
C ARG A 65 18.50 0.33 -12.63
N GLU A 66 19.77 0.29 -12.23
CA GLU A 66 20.87 -0.15 -13.09
C GLU A 66 21.43 -1.50 -12.64
N THR A 67 21.22 -1.88 -11.38
CA THR A 67 21.62 -3.18 -10.85
C THR A 67 20.40 -4.04 -10.51
N HIS A 68 20.64 -5.32 -10.24
CA HIS A 68 19.62 -6.26 -9.75
C HIS A 68 19.77 -6.54 -8.25
N ASP A 69 20.47 -5.68 -7.50
CA ASP A 69 20.76 -5.90 -6.08
C ASP A 69 19.47 -6.04 -5.27
N VAL A 70 18.50 -5.14 -5.52
CA VAL A 70 17.20 -5.17 -4.85
C VAL A 70 16.47 -6.47 -5.13
N LEU A 71 16.46 -6.94 -6.38
CA LEU A 71 15.88 -8.24 -6.73
C LEU A 71 16.62 -9.39 -6.05
N GLY A 72 17.95 -9.32 -5.95
CA GLY A 72 18.78 -10.27 -5.22
C GLY A 72 18.37 -10.39 -3.76
N TRP A 73 18.28 -9.27 -3.04
CA TRP A 73 17.87 -9.27 -1.63
C TRP A 73 16.44 -9.77 -1.42
N LEU A 74 15.52 -9.44 -2.33
CA LEU A 74 14.16 -9.95 -2.27
C LEU A 74 14.14 -11.49 -2.43
N ARG A 75 14.97 -12.04 -3.33
CA ARG A 75 15.13 -13.49 -3.53
C ARG A 75 15.76 -14.17 -2.32
N GLU A 76 16.83 -13.59 -1.77
CA GLU A 76 17.50 -14.08 -0.55
C GLU A 76 16.54 -14.15 0.64
N ALA A 77 15.67 -13.15 0.80
CA ALA A 77 14.65 -13.13 1.83
C ALA A 77 13.43 -14.03 1.52
N ALA A 78 13.44 -14.74 0.37
CA ALA A 78 12.34 -15.55 -0.15
C ALA A 78 11.01 -14.78 -0.21
N VAL A 79 11.07 -13.51 -0.66
CA VAL A 79 9.89 -12.66 -0.77
C VAL A 79 8.95 -13.22 -1.84
N THR A 80 7.67 -13.19 -1.53
CA THR A 80 6.58 -13.64 -2.40
C THR A 80 5.71 -12.48 -2.89
N HIS A 81 5.58 -11.42 -2.09
CA HIS A 81 4.76 -10.24 -2.38
C HIS A 81 5.47 -8.97 -1.95
N ILE A 82 5.17 -7.87 -2.65
CA ILE A 82 5.71 -6.54 -2.37
C ILE A 82 4.55 -5.58 -2.06
N VAL A 83 4.71 -4.81 -0.99
CA VAL A 83 3.79 -3.73 -0.61
C VAL A 83 4.53 -2.39 -0.66
N LEU A 84 4.07 -1.49 -1.52
CA LEU A 84 4.53 -0.10 -1.55
C LEU A 84 3.67 0.70 -0.56
N ALA A 85 4.28 1.11 0.55
CA ALA A 85 3.63 1.82 1.65
C ALA A 85 4.26 3.22 1.79
N GLY A 86 3.90 4.12 0.87
CA GLY A 86 4.53 5.44 0.79
C GLY A 86 5.93 5.40 0.16
N PHE A 87 6.11 4.55 -0.85
CA PHE A 87 7.32 4.51 -1.66
C PHE A 87 7.18 5.43 -2.88
N LEU A 88 8.20 6.25 -3.16
CA LEU A 88 8.04 7.42 -4.05
C LEU A 88 8.62 7.25 -5.46
N TRP A 89 9.28 6.13 -5.75
CA TRP A 89 9.87 5.89 -7.07
C TRP A 89 9.03 4.94 -7.90
N LEU A 90 9.01 5.17 -9.23
CA LEU A 90 8.43 4.22 -10.17
C LEU A 90 9.12 2.87 -10.03
N VAL A 91 8.33 1.80 -9.97
CA VAL A 91 8.83 0.43 -9.96
C VAL A 91 9.39 0.07 -11.33
N PRO A 92 10.66 -0.38 -11.41
CA PRO A 92 11.28 -0.77 -12.67
C PRO A 92 10.62 -2.05 -13.21
N SER A 93 10.60 -2.18 -14.54
CA SER A 93 9.99 -3.31 -15.25
C SER A 93 10.52 -4.67 -14.78
N TYR A 94 11.82 -4.78 -14.47
CA TYR A 94 12.40 -6.03 -13.99
C TYR A 94 11.76 -6.53 -12.67
N LEU A 95 11.33 -5.62 -11.78
CA LEU A 95 10.62 -6.01 -10.56
C LEU A 95 9.17 -6.41 -10.86
N VAL A 96 8.48 -5.64 -11.70
CA VAL A 96 7.10 -5.95 -12.12
C VAL A 96 7.04 -7.32 -12.78
N GLN A 97 8.01 -7.64 -13.64
CA GLN A 97 8.12 -8.92 -14.34
C GLN A 97 8.52 -10.07 -13.40
N ALA A 98 9.35 -9.81 -12.38
CA ALA A 98 9.72 -10.82 -11.39
C ALA A 98 8.60 -11.13 -10.38
N TYR A 99 7.66 -10.20 -10.18
CA TYR A 99 6.54 -10.32 -9.26
C TYR A 99 5.20 -10.03 -9.96
N PRO A 100 4.83 -10.78 -11.01
CA PRO A 100 3.63 -10.51 -11.77
C PRO A 100 2.41 -10.65 -10.87
N HIS A 101 1.56 -9.62 -10.85
CA HIS A 101 0.36 -9.53 -9.99
C HIS A 101 0.61 -9.65 -8.48
N ARG A 102 1.86 -9.46 -8.01
CA ARG A 102 2.24 -9.62 -6.59
C ARG A 102 2.85 -8.36 -5.97
N ILE A 103 2.74 -7.24 -6.66
CA ILE A 103 3.11 -5.92 -6.15
C ILE A 103 1.83 -5.09 -6.01
N ILE A 104 1.58 -4.59 -4.80
CA ILE A 104 0.50 -3.63 -4.56
C ILE A 104 1.04 -2.29 -4.06
N ASN A 105 0.32 -1.22 -4.35
CA ASN A 105 0.59 0.11 -3.83
C ASN A 105 -0.59 0.61 -3.02
N ILE A 106 -0.31 1.32 -1.92
CA ILE A 106 -1.29 2.04 -1.12
C ILE A 106 -1.17 3.52 -1.47
N HIS A 107 -2.05 3.97 -2.37
CA HIS A 107 -2.07 5.34 -2.87
C HIS A 107 -3.01 6.22 -2.02
N PRO A 108 -2.57 7.41 -1.56
CA PRO A 108 -3.33 8.23 -0.62
C PRO A 108 -4.36 9.15 -1.30
N ALA A 109 -5.06 8.64 -2.33
CA ALA A 109 -6.18 9.31 -2.99
C ALA A 109 -7.14 8.30 -3.62
N LEU A 110 -8.29 8.81 -4.08
CA LEU A 110 -9.30 8.08 -4.84
C LEU A 110 -8.93 8.02 -6.33
N LEU A 111 -8.18 7.00 -6.75
CA LEU A 111 -7.78 6.85 -8.15
C LEU A 111 -9.01 6.72 -9.08
N PRO A 112 -8.93 7.24 -10.32
CA PRO A 112 -7.74 7.79 -10.99
C PRO A 112 -7.40 9.24 -10.59
N LYS A 113 -8.19 9.91 -9.72
CA LYS A 113 -7.88 11.26 -9.28
C LYS A 113 -6.59 11.27 -8.45
N TYR A 114 -5.78 12.31 -8.67
CA TYR A 114 -4.53 12.53 -7.94
C TYR A 114 -3.58 11.33 -8.00
N GLY A 115 -3.61 10.57 -9.08
CA GLY A 115 -2.59 9.57 -9.42
C GLY A 115 -1.60 10.13 -10.43
N GLY A 116 -0.55 9.36 -10.71
CA GLY A 116 0.42 9.68 -11.76
C GLY A 116 1.69 10.33 -11.24
N LYS A 117 2.58 10.67 -12.18
CA LYS A 117 3.90 11.21 -11.86
C LYS A 117 3.79 12.50 -11.04
N GLY A 118 4.43 12.51 -9.86
CA GLY A 118 4.47 13.67 -8.96
C GLY A 118 3.35 13.68 -7.91
N MET A 119 2.35 12.80 -8.02
CA MET A 119 1.27 12.67 -7.04
C MET A 119 1.64 11.65 -5.97
N TYR A 120 2.55 12.02 -5.08
CA TYR A 120 2.96 11.19 -3.95
C TYR A 120 3.21 12.05 -2.70
N GLY A 121 3.13 11.43 -1.52
CA GLY A 121 3.33 12.13 -0.24
C GLY A 121 2.43 13.37 -0.12
N ALA A 122 2.98 14.46 0.41
CA ALA A 122 2.26 15.72 0.62
C ALA A 122 1.65 16.31 -0.66
N ASN A 123 2.23 16.06 -1.85
CA ASN A 123 1.72 16.61 -3.11
C ASN A 123 0.28 16.19 -3.39
N VAL A 124 -0.11 14.98 -2.99
CA VAL A 124 -1.48 14.48 -3.16
C VAL A 124 -2.45 15.33 -2.36
N HIS A 125 -2.14 15.55 -1.09
CA HIS A 125 -3.02 16.28 -0.17
C HIS A 125 -3.09 17.78 -0.48
N GLU A 126 -1.99 18.37 -0.93
CA GLU A 126 -1.99 19.75 -1.45
C GLU A 126 -2.84 19.88 -2.72
N ALA A 127 -2.81 18.89 -3.62
CA ALA A 127 -3.64 18.90 -4.82
C ALA A 127 -5.15 18.74 -4.50
N VAL A 128 -5.50 17.87 -3.55
CA VAL A 128 -6.87 17.70 -3.04
C VAL A 128 -7.39 19.01 -2.44
N LYS A 129 -6.57 19.66 -1.60
CA LYS A 129 -6.87 20.98 -1.01
C LYS A 129 -7.04 22.06 -2.08
N ALA A 130 -6.10 22.16 -3.02
CA ALA A 130 -6.15 23.17 -4.09
C ALA A 130 -7.41 23.02 -4.96
N ALA A 131 -7.88 21.78 -5.14
CA ALA A 131 -9.12 21.48 -5.85
C ALA A 131 -10.39 21.70 -5.01
N ARG A 132 -10.27 22.03 -3.71
CA ARG A 132 -11.39 22.20 -2.77
C ARG A 132 -12.33 20.99 -2.74
N GLU A 133 -11.77 19.78 -2.82
CA GLU A 133 -12.55 18.55 -2.76
C GLU A 133 -13.29 18.44 -1.42
N THR A 134 -14.44 17.76 -1.45
CA THR A 134 -15.23 17.45 -0.26
C THR A 134 -15.01 16.02 0.23
N GLU A 135 -14.21 15.25 -0.50
CA GLU A 135 -13.94 13.85 -0.23
C GLU A 135 -12.47 13.53 -0.57
N THR A 136 -11.84 12.71 0.26
CA THR A 136 -10.54 12.10 0.00
C THR A 136 -10.61 10.62 0.31
N GLY A 137 -9.50 9.90 0.22
CA GLY A 137 -9.45 8.51 0.61
C GLY A 137 -8.16 7.83 0.23
N ILE A 138 -8.22 6.51 0.15
CA ILE A 138 -7.10 5.69 -0.29
C ILE A 138 -7.53 4.69 -1.35
N THR A 139 -6.59 4.35 -2.22
CA THR A 139 -6.75 3.28 -3.20
C THR A 139 -5.62 2.28 -3.05
N ILE A 140 -5.97 1.01 -2.97
CA ILE A 140 -5.02 -0.10 -3.09
C ILE A 140 -5.18 -0.69 -4.48
N HIS A 141 -4.10 -0.75 -5.23
CA HIS A 141 -4.10 -1.23 -6.60
C HIS A 141 -2.86 -2.09 -6.88
N LEU A 142 -2.97 -2.94 -7.91
CA LEU A 142 -1.81 -3.64 -8.45
C LEU A 142 -0.85 -2.64 -9.09
N VAL A 143 0.44 -2.90 -9.00
CA VAL A 143 1.47 -2.09 -9.66
C VAL A 143 1.77 -2.66 -11.03
N ASN A 144 1.87 -1.79 -12.02
CA ASN A 144 2.39 -2.08 -13.35
C ASN A 144 3.55 -1.11 -13.67
N GLU A 145 3.98 -1.06 -14.92
CA GLU A 145 5.11 -0.21 -15.36
C GLU A 145 4.75 1.30 -15.43
N ARG A 146 3.50 1.66 -15.14
CA ARG A 146 2.98 3.04 -15.16
C ARG A 146 2.57 3.47 -13.76
N TYR A 147 2.64 4.77 -13.51
CA TYR A 147 2.20 5.33 -12.23
C TYR A 147 0.69 5.17 -12.07
N ASP A 148 0.27 4.51 -10.99
CA ASP A 148 -1.10 4.46 -10.49
C ASP A 148 -2.18 4.04 -11.51
N ASP A 149 -1.76 3.27 -12.53
CA ASP A 149 -2.58 2.83 -13.68
C ASP A 149 -2.91 1.33 -13.63
N GLY A 150 -2.66 0.69 -12.49
CA GLY A 150 -2.95 -0.74 -12.33
C GLY A 150 -4.36 -0.99 -11.79
N ALA A 151 -4.79 -2.27 -11.84
CA ALA A 151 -6.13 -2.66 -11.42
C ALA A 151 -6.38 -2.30 -9.95
N ILE A 152 -7.47 -1.57 -9.69
CA ILE A 152 -7.93 -1.21 -8.35
C ILE A 152 -8.43 -2.47 -7.65
N LEU A 153 -7.85 -2.79 -6.50
CA LEU A 153 -8.25 -3.92 -5.66
C LEU A 153 -9.22 -3.48 -4.56
N PHE A 154 -8.99 -2.29 -4.02
CA PHE A 154 -9.76 -1.73 -2.93
C PHE A 154 -9.69 -0.21 -2.94
N GLN A 155 -10.77 0.44 -2.54
CA GLN A 155 -10.84 1.88 -2.38
C GLN A 155 -11.80 2.20 -1.26
N THR A 156 -11.44 3.17 -0.43
CA THR A 156 -12.32 3.71 0.62
C THR A 156 -12.17 5.22 0.68
N SER A 157 -13.24 5.90 1.04
CA SER A 157 -13.29 7.35 1.08
C SER A 157 -13.64 7.87 2.48
N CYS A 158 -13.31 9.13 2.72
CA CYS A 158 -13.72 9.89 3.87
C CYS A 158 -14.06 11.32 3.46
N ALA A 159 -15.08 11.89 4.10
CA ALA A 159 -15.45 13.28 3.90
C ALA A 159 -14.38 14.21 4.48
N ILE A 160 -14.12 15.31 3.78
CA ILE A 160 -13.25 16.41 4.21
C ILE A 160 -13.98 17.74 4.05
N ASN A 161 -13.54 18.76 4.79
CA ASN A 161 -14.01 20.12 4.58
C ASN A 161 -13.13 20.78 3.49
N PRO A 162 -13.70 21.51 2.51
CA PRO A 162 -12.94 22.27 1.52
C PRO A 162 -11.90 23.24 2.10
N ASP A 163 -12.05 23.65 3.36
CA ASP A 163 -11.11 24.54 4.06
C ASP A 163 -10.10 23.79 4.95
N ASP A 164 -10.10 22.45 4.94
CA ASP A 164 -9.08 21.64 5.62
C ASP A 164 -7.68 21.85 5.00
N TRP A 165 -6.64 21.85 5.84
CA TRP A 165 -5.25 21.94 5.38
C TRP A 165 -4.68 20.56 5.02
N ALA A 166 -3.63 20.51 4.21
CA ALA A 166 -3.13 19.28 3.61
C ALA A 166 -2.73 18.21 4.66
N GLU A 167 -2.08 18.58 5.76
CA GLU A 167 -1.73 17.62 6.82
C GLU A 167 -2.97 17.00 7.51
N LYS A 168 -4.07 17.76 7.63
CA LYS A 168 -5.33 17.22 8.15
C LYS A 168 -5.96 16.25 7.16
N ILE A 169 -5.95 16.59 5.86
CA ILE A 169 -6.42 15.71 4.78
C ILE A 169 -5.60 14.42 4.76
N GLU A 170 -4.27 14.52 4.90
CA GLU A 170 -3.37 13.37 5.03
C GLU A 170 -3.81 12.48 6.20
N LYS A 171 -3.94 13.06 7.40
CA LYS A 171 -4.35 12.31 8.59
C LYS A 171 -5.70 11.59 8.41
N LEU A 172 -6.70 12.26 7.83
CA LEU A 172 -8.02 11.68 7.59
C LEU A 172 -7.97 10.54 6.54
N ALA A 173 -7.15 10.68 5.50
CA ALA A 173 -6.93 9.61 4.53
C ALA A 173 -6.21 8.41 5.17
N LEU A 174 -5.20 8.65 6.01
CA LEU A 174 -4.50 7.63 6.78
C LEU A 174 -5.44 6.91 7.76
N GLU A 175 -6.30 7.63 8.47
CA GLU A 175 -7.32 7.04 9.34
C GLU A 175 -8.30 6.17 8.53
N ALA A 176 -8.71 6.60 7.34
CA ALA A 176 -9.51 5.77 6.44
C ALA A 176 -8.75 4.51 5.96
N SER A 177 -7.42 4.57 5.88
CA SER A 177 -6.55 3.42 5.57
C SER A 177 -6.24 2.51 6.76
N SER A 178 -6.62 2.87 7.99
CA SER A 178 -6.45 1.99 9.17
C SER A 178 -7.25 0.69 9.06
N PHE A 179 -8.01 0.58 7.97
CA PHE A 179 -8.92 -0.51 7.71
C PHE A 179 -8.43 -1.52 6.66
N VAL A 180 -7.33 -2.23 6.96
CA VAL A 180 -6.77 -3.26 6.07
C VAL A 180 -7.01 -4.66 6.64
N ASP A 181 -7.68 -5.55 5.89
CA ASP A 181 -7.80 -6.99 6.21
C ASP A 181 -7.35 -7.84 5.04
N VAL A 182 -6.13 -8.39 5.09
CA VAL A 182 -5.53 -9.17 3.99
C VAL A 182 -5.97 -10.63 4.04
N GLN A 183 -6.70 -11.10 3.03
CA GLN A 183 -6.94 -12.53 2.80
C GLN A 183 -5.99 -13.10 1.74
N VAL A 184 -5.38 -14.25 2.04
CA VAL A 184 -4.58 -15.05 1.11
C VAL A 184 -5.40 -16.29 0.73
N THR A 185 -5.95 -16.34 -0.49
CA THR A 185 -6.70 -17.51 -0.98
C THR A 185 -5.79 -18.47 -1.76
N LYS A 186 -6.13 -19.76 -1.77
CA LYS A 186 -5.39 -20.79 -2.52
C LYS A 186 -5.52 -20.54 -4.02
N GLY A 187 -4.40 -20.61 -4.74
CA GLY A 187 -4.37 -20.59 -6.21
C GLY A 187 -3.99 -19.24 -6.81
N LEU A 188 -4.28 -18.13 -6.11
CA LEU A 188 -3.80 -16.80 -6.48
C LEU A 188 -3.20 -16.07 -5.29
N SER A 189 -1.96 -15.66 -5.48
CA SER A 189 -1.19 -14.80 -4.57
C SER A 189 -1.70 -13.37 -4.63
N LEU A 190 -2.94 -13.17 -4.18
CA LEU A 190 -3.58 -11.87 -4.19
C LEU A 190 -3.77 -11.37 -2.76
N LEU A 191 -3.11 -10.25 -2.45
CA LEU A 191 -3.30 -9.50 -1.22
C LEU A 191 -4.65 -8.75 -1.31
N THR A 192 -5.77 -9.40 -0.97
CA THR A 192 -7.09 -8.74 -0.96
C THR A 192 -7.41 -8.16 0.40
N VAL A 193 -7.84 -6.90 0.41
CA VAL A 193 -8.10 -6.13 1.64
C VAL A 193 -9.62 -6.00 1.90
N ARG A 194 -10.29 -6.89 2.67
CA ARG A 194 -11.67 -6.79 3.27
C ARG A 194 -11.89 -7.94 4.30
N HIS A 195 -12.55 -7.83 5.49
CA HIS A 195 -13.69 -7.02 5.97
C HIS A 195 -13.83 -7.01 7.53
N TYR A 196 -14.59 -6.05 8.09
CA TYR A 196 -14.91 -5.87 9.53
C TYR A 196 -16.02 -6.80 10.04
N THR A 197 -16.03 -7.08 11.35
CA THR A 197 -17.25 -7.54 12.03
C THR A 197 -18.34 -6.48 11.95
N LYS A 198 -19.61 -6.90 11.88
CA LYS A 198 -20.78 -6.01 11.79
C LYS A 198 -20.77 -4.89 12.85
N GLU A 199 -20.35 -5.22 14.07
CA GLU A 199 -20.27 -4.30 15.21
C GLU A 199 -19.21 -3.19 15.07
N VAL A 200 -18.05 -3.52 14.47
CA VAL A 200 -16.99 -2.56 14.22
C VAL A 200 -17.34 -1.69 13.01
N PHE A 201 -17.96 -2.29 11.99
CA PHE A 201 -18.51 -1.55 10.86
C PHE A 201 -19.58 -0.55 11.31
N GLU A 202 -20.57 -0.97 12.09
CA GLU A 202 -21.64 -0.10 12.60
C GLU A 202 -21.10 1.10 13.41
N LYS A 203 -20.12 0.88 14.31
CA LYS A 203 -19.47 1.99 15.05
C LYS A 203 -18.69 2.97 14.17
N LEU A 204 -18.10 2.51 13.07
CA LEU A 204 -17.26 3.34 12.19
C LEU A 204 -18.06 4.07 11.11
N THR A 205 -19.22 3.54 10.78
CA THR A 205 -20.12 4.03 9.73
C THR A 205 -21.24 4.93 10.27
N GLU A 206 -21.40 5.03 11.59
CA GLU A 206 -22.38 5.92 12.22
C GLU A 206 -22.18 7.37 11.77
N GLY A 207 -23.15 7.90 11.01
CA GLY A 207 -23.14 9.26 10.48
C GLY A 207 -22.26 9.51 9.24
N LYS A 208 -21.62 8.48 8.65
CA LYS A 208 -20.75 8.63 7.45
C LYS A 208 -21.40 7.99 6.22
N LYS A 209 -21.46 8.72 5.11
CA LYS A 209 -21.97 8.22 3.83
C LYS A 209 -20.87 7.38 3.15
N ILE A 210 -21.00 6.06 3.16
CA ILE A 210 -20.00 5.16 2.56
C ILE A 210 -20.47 4.69 1.20
N LEU A 211 -19.71 5.04 0.16
CA LEU A 211 -19.83 4.45 -1.18
C LEU A 211 -18.92 3.23 -1.26
N LEU A 212 -19.45 2.05 -0.91
CA LEU A 212 -18.79 0.78 -1.22
C LEU A 212 -18.98 0.49 -2.71
N ARG A 213 -18.06 0.91 -3.58
CA ARG A 213 -18.04 0.37 -4.94
C ARG A 213 -17.65 -1.11 -4.87
N GLN A 214 -18.58 -1.95 -5.33
CA GLN A 214 -18.41 -3.38 -5.54
C GLN A 214 -17.23 -3.64 -6.47
N GLN A 215 -16.53 -4.75 -6.21
CA GLN A 215 -15.57 -5.30 -7.16
C GLN A 215 -16.30 -5.62 -8.47
N THR A 216 -15.73 -5.22 -9.60
CA THR A 216 -16.32 -5.57 -10.89
C THR A 216 -16.02 -7.05 -11.19
N PRO A 217 -16.89 -7.76 -11.95
CA PRO A 217 -16.64 -9.14 -12.36
C PRO A 217 -15.27 -9.34 -13.05
N GLU A 218 -14.80 -8.33 -13.78
CA GLU A 218 -13.51 -8.33 -14.48
C GLU A 218 -12.33 -8.30 -13.50
N THR A 219 -12.46 -7.59 -12.37
CA THR A 219 -11.48 -7.66 -11.29
C THR A 219 -11.43 -9.09 -10.77
N ILE A 220 -12.58 -9.68 -10.42
CA ILE A 220 -12.64 -11.07 -9.91
C ILE A 220 -12.04 -12.07 -10.91
N GLN A 221 -12.23 -11.88 -12.22
CA GLN A 221 -11.72 -12.77 -13.25
C GLN A 221 -10.19 -12.66 -13.44
N LEU A 222 -9.61 -11.45 -13.31
CA LEU A 222 -8.16 -11.24 -13.32
C LEU A 222 -7.49 -11.80 -12.05
N LEU A 223 -8.26 -11.89 -10.96
CA LEU A 223 -7.89 -12.55 -9.71
C LEU A 223 -8.16 -14.07 -9.72
N LEU A 224 -8.78 -14.57 -10.80
CA LEU A 224 -9.09 -15.95 -11.19
C LEU A 224 -7.94 -16.73 -11.89
N GLN A 225 -7.01 -16.02 -12.53
CA GLN A 225 -6.04 -16.55 -13.49
C GLN A 225 -4.60 -16.47 -12.96
#